data_AF-A0A7C1IYH4-F1
#
_entry.id   AF-A0A7C1IYH4-F1
#
_cell.length_a   1.000
_cell.length_b   1.000
_cell.length_c   1.000
_cell.angle_alpha   90.00
_cell.angle_beta   90.00
_cell.angle_gamma   90.00
#
_symmetry.space_group_name_H-M   'P 1'
#
loop_
_entity.id
_entity.type
_entity.pdbx_description
1 polymer ?
#
loop_
_entity_poly.entity_id
_entity_poly.type
_entity_poly.pdbx_seq_one_letter_code
_entity_poly.pdbx_strand_id
1 'polypeptide(L)' 'MKPRKWTVEEKLEIVLEGLKGVKSVAEICREHQISQSQYYRWRDKFLEGGKRGLANGTLDGNSYNAEIEKLQKIIGKQVY' A
#
# COMPACT_ATOMS: atom_id res chain seq x y z
N MET A 1 -1.55 11.99 25.30
CA MET A 1 -0.78 10.79 24.92
C MET A 1 -0.58 10.81 23.42
N LYS A 2 0.66 10.79 22.90
CA LYS A 2 0.92 10.83 21.45
C LYS A 2 0.57 9.45 20.85
N PRO A 3 -0.16 9.38 19.74
CA PRO A 3 -0.42 8.10 19.09
C PRO A 3 0.90 7.49 18.62
N ARG A 4 1.10 6.20 18.93
CA ARG A 4 2.24 5.44 18.39
C ARG A 4 2.19 5.52 16.86
N LYS A 5 3.34 5.74 16.23
CA LYS A 5 3.50 5.67 14.77
C LYS A 5 4.22 4.38 14.45
N TRP A 6 3.67 3.60 13.51
CA TRP A 6 4.32 2.43 12.94
C TRP A 6 4.99 2.81 11.63
N THR A 7 6.23 2.37 11.45
CA THR A 7 6.95 2.48 10.16
C THR A 7 6.27 1.62 9.10
N VAL A 8 6.72 1.74 7.85
CA VAL A 8 6.22 0.88 6.78
C VAL A 8 6.71 -0.56 6.99
N GLU A 9 7.96 -0.75 7.40
CA GLU A 9 8.52 -2.08 7.69
C GLU A 9 7.79 -2.78 8.85
N GLU A 10 7.49 -2.08 9.95
CA GLU A 10 6.73 -2.65 11.06
C GLU A 10 5.34 -3.15 10.62
N LYS A 11 4.64 -2.35 9.79
CA LYS A 11 3.33 -2.76 9.26
C LYS A 11 3.44 -3.98 8.36
N LEU A 12 4.49 -4.05 7.54
CA LEU A 12 4.74 -5.16 6.65
C LEU A 12 4.99 -6.45 7.44
N GLU A 13 5.87 -6.40 8.43
CA GLU A 13 6.18 -7.55 9.29
C GLU A 13 4.91 -8.11 9.96
N ILE A 14 4.12 -7.23 10.58
CA ILE A 14 2.85 -7.58 11.24
C ILE A 14 1.87 -8.25 10.27
N VAL A 15 1.69 -7.69 9.08
CA VAL A 15 0.79 -8.25 8.06
C VAL A 15 1.27 -9.63 7.63
N LEU A 16 2.56 -9.77 7.34
CA LEU A 16 3.16 -11.05 6.91
C LEU A 16 3.06 -12.12 8.00
N GLU A 17 3.25 -11.77 9.27
CA GLU A 17 3.07 -12.71 10.38
C GLU A 17 1.65 -13.27 10.44
N GLY A 18 0.64 -12.42 10.29
CA GLY A 18 -0.75 -12.89 10.27
C GLY A 18 -1.11 -13.67 9.00
N LEU A 19 -0.47 -13.38 7.85
CA LEU A 19 -0.65 -14.18 6.63
C LEU A 19 0.03 -15.55 6.72
N LYS A 20 1.14 -15.69 7.46
CA LYS A 20 1.79 -16.98 7.73
C LYS A 20 0.90 -17.93 8.54
N GLY A 21 -0.03 -17.39 9.32
CA GLY A 21 -1.02 -18.18 10.08
C GLY A 21 -0.45 -18.97 11.26
N VAL A 22 0.80 -18.70 11.69
CA VAL A 22 1.45 -19.38 12.82
C VAL A 22 0.83 -18.96 14.16
N LYS A 23 0.46 -17.68 14.29
CA LYS A 23 -0.24 -17.12 15.44
C LYS A 23 -1.62 -16.61 15.02
N SER A 24 -2.57 -16.56 15.94
CA SER A 24 -3.85 -15.91 15.68
C SER A 24 -3.69 -14.40 15.54
N VAL A 25 -4.56 -13.76 14.75
CA VAL A 25 -4.60 -12.29 14.62
C VAL A 25 -4.74 -11.60 15.98
N ALA A 26 -5.46 -12.22 16.93
CA ALA A 26 -5.63 -11.69 18.28
C ALA A 26 -4.33 -11.72 19.12
N GLU A 27 -3.46 -12.70 18.91
CA GLU A 27 -2.13 -12.75 19.54
C GLU A 27 -1.22 -11.67 18.96
N ILE A 28 -1.13 -11.59 17.64
CA ILE A 28 -0.33 -10.59 16.92
C ILE A 28 -0.77 -9.17 17.32
N CYS A 29 -2.07 -8.91 17.41
CA CYS A 29 -2.59 -7.61 17.83
C CYS A 29 -2.16 -7.23 19.25
N ARG A 30 -2.10 -8.20 20.18
CA ARG A 30 -1.66 -7.96 21.56
C ARG A 30 -0.17 -7.67 21.63
N GLU A 31 0.65 -8.45 20.92
CA GLU A 31 2.11 -8.28 20.90
C GLU A 31 2.52 -6.92 20.31
N HIS A 32 1.89 -6.53 19.19
CA HIS A 32 2.22 -5.26 18.52
C HIS A 32 1.42 -4.06 19.05
N GLN A 33 0.55 -4.26 20.03
CA GLN A 33 -0.32 -3.24 20.64
C GLN A 33 -1.18 -2.50 19.60
N ILE A 34 -1.81 -3.26 18.71
CA ILE A 34 -2.73 -2.77 17.68
C ILE A 34 -4.12 -3.35 17.87
N SER A 35 -5.13 -2.70 17.28
CA SER A 35 -6.47 -3.28 17.19
C SER A 35 -6.58 -4.23 16.00
N GLN A 36 -7.48 -5.22 16.08
CA GLN A 36 -7.75 -6.12 14.95
C GLN A 36 -8.22 -5.35 13.71
N SER A 37 -9.03 -4.30 13.89
CA SER A 37 -9.47 -3.44 12.78
C SER A 37 -8.30 -2.73 12.08
N GLN A 38 -7.25 -2.35 12.84
CA GLN A 38 -6.04 -1.77 12.26
C GLN A 38 -5.24 -2.80 11.48
N TYR A 39 -5.08 -4.02 12.02
CA TYR A 39 -4.46 -5.14 11.33
C TYR A 39 -5.16 -5.42 9.99
N TYR A 40 -6.48 -5.62 10.00
CA TYR A 40 -7.22 -5.96 8.77
C TYR A 40 -7.15 -4.84 7.73
N ARG A 41 -7.19 -3.57 8.15
CA ARG A 41 -6.98 -2.44 7.25
C ARG A 41 -5.61 -2.48 6.56
N TRP A 42 -4.55 -2.88 7.27
CA TRP A 42 -3.22 -3.00 6.68
C TRP A 42 -3.11 -4.21 5.76
N ARG A 43 -3.67 -5.35 6.18
CA ARG A 43 -3.74 -6.57 5.36
C ARG A 43 -4.45 -6.30 4.04
N ASP A 44 -5.62 -5.68 4.07
CA ASP A 44 -6.41 -5.42 2.86
C ASP A 44 -5.67 -4.47 1.92
N LYS A 45 -5.03 -3.42 2.44
CA LYS A 45 -4.17 -2.53 1.63
C LYS A 45 -2.98 -3.26 1.02
N PHE A 46 -2.33 -4.15 1.78
CA PHE A 46 -1.21 -4.94 1.31
C PHE A 46 -1.62 -5.89 0.18
N LEU A 47 -2.74 -6.61 0.35
CA LEU A 47 -3.26 -7.54 -0.65
C LEU A 47 -3.71 -6.81 -1.93
N GLU A 48 -4.41 -5.68 -1.81
CA GLU A 48 -4.79 -4.87 -2.96
C GLU A 48 -3.57 -4.30 -3.70
N GLY A 49 -2.56 -3.82 -2.96
CA GLY A 49 -1.28 -3.37 -3.53
C GLY A 49 -0.55 -4.49 -4.25
N GLY A 50 -0.46 -5.68 -3.64
CA GLY A 50 0.13 -6.87 -4.25
C GLY A 50 -0.60 -7.30 -5.52
N LYS A 51 -1.95 -7.33 -5.49
CA LYS A 51 -2.77 -7.65 -6.67
C LYS A 51 -2.54 -6.67 -7.82
N ARG A 52 -2.51 -5.36 -7.54
CA ARG A 52 -2.20 -4.33 -8.56
C ARG A 52 -0.80 -4.49 -9.11
N GLY A 53 0.19 -4.74 -8.26
CA GLY A 53 1.58 -4.98 -8.67
C GLY A 53 1.71 -6.19 -9.60
N LEU A 54 1.03 -7.29 -9.27
CA LEU A 54 1.01 -8.50 -10.10
C LEU A 54 0.25 -8.32 -11.41
N ALA A 55 -0.88 -7.60 -11.38
CA ALA A 55 -1.67 -7.33 -12.58
C ALA A 55 -0.95 -6.42 -13.59
N ASN A 56 -0.22 -5.42 -13.08
CA ASN A 56 0.39 -4.42 -13.93
C ASN A 56 1.85 -4.73 -14.31
N GLY A 57 2.48 -5.76 -13.74
CA GLY A 57 3.75 -6.41 -14.17
C GLY A 57 5.02 -5.56 -14.17
N THR A 58 4.90 -4.27 -14.47
CA THR A 58 5.96 -3.30 -14.67
C THR A 58 5.30 -1.93 -14.56
N LEU A 59 5.51 -1.28 -13.42
CA LEU A 59 5.51 0.18 -13.27
C LEU A 59 4.30 0.93 -13.83
N ASP A 60 3.42 1.34 -12.91
CA ASP A 60 2.48 2.45 -13.05
C ASP A 60 3.16 3.80 -13.44
N GLY A 61 4.48 3.82 -13.66
CA GLY A 61 5.23 4.96 -14.19
C GLY A 61 4.82 5.35 -15.63
N ASN A 62 4.26 4.42 -16.41
CA ASN A 62 3.75 4.75 -17.75
C ASN A 62 2.42 5.52 -17.73
N SER A 63 1.60 5.36 -16.68
CA SER A 63 0.29 6.03 -16.60
C SER A 63 0.46 7.52 -16.35
N TYR A 64 1.38 7.90 -15.45
CA TYR A 64 1.73 9.30 -15.22
C TYR A 64 2.46 9.92 -16.42
N ASN A 65 3.37 9.18 -17.07
CA ASN A 65 4.06 9.68 -18.26
C ASN A 65 3.10 9.91 -19.44
N ALA A 66 2.11 9.04 -19.63
CA ALA A 66 1.09 9.23 -20.67
C ALA A 66 0.23 10.47 -20.42
N GLU A 67 -0.15 10.72 -19.16
CA GLU A 67 -0.92 11.90 -18.79
C GLU A 67 -0.07 13.19 -18.90
N ILE A 68 1.20 13.14 -18.49
CA ILE A 68 2.16 14.24 -18.67
C ILE A 68 2.34 14.57 -20.16
N GLU A 69 2.53 13.56 -21.01
CA GLU A 69 2.72 13.75 -22.45
C GLU A 69 1.46 14.33 -23.11
N LYS A 70 0.28 13.91 -22.66
CA LYS A 70 -1.00 14.45 -23.13
C LYS A 70 -1.17 15.92 -22.74
N LEU A 71 -0.86 16.27 -21.48
CA LEU A 71 -0.91 17.65 -21.00
C LEU A 71 0.10 18.55 -21.72
N GLN A 72 1.33 18.07 -21.97
CA GLN A 72 2.34 18.79 -22.74
C GLN A 72 1.90 19.07 -24.18
N LYS A 73 1.27 18.10 -24.86
CA LYS A 73 0.72 18.29 -26.22
C LYS A 73 -0.41 19.31 -26.29
N ILE A 74 -1.24 19.41 -25.25
CA ILE A 74 -2.32 20.41 -25.20
C ILE A 74 -1.73 21.82 -25.07
N ILE A 75 -0.75 22.02 -24.19
CA ILE A 75 -0.09 23.31 -24.00
C ILE A 75 0.65 23.74 -25.28
N GLY A 76 1.36 22.83 -25.95
CA GLY A 76 2.08 23.13 -27.20
C GLY A 76 1.17 23.55 -28.36
N LYS A 77 -0.12 23.17 -28.35
CA LYS A 77 -1.11 23.58 -29.36
C LYS A 77 -1.76 24.94 -29.08
N GLN A 78 -1.66 25.47 -27.86
CA GLN A 78 -2.21 26.78 -27.50
C GLN A 78 -1.22 27.94 -27.74
N VAL A 79 0.01 27.65 -28.16
CA VAL A 79 1.07 28.64 -28.40
C VAL A 79 1.24 28.97 -29.90
N TYR A 80 0.32 28.53 -30.77
CA TYR A 80 0.25 28.91 -32.18
C TYR A 80 -1.16 29.39 -32.56
#